data_AF-A0A060XHU3-F1
#
_entry.id   AF-A0A060XHU3-F1
#
_cell.length_a   1.000
_cell.length_b   1.000
_cell.length_c   1.000
_cell.angle_alpha   90.00
_cell.angle_beta   90.00
_cell.angle_gamma   90.00
#
_symmetry.space_group_name_H-M   'P 1'
#
loop_
_entity.id
_entity.type
_entity.pdbx_description
1 polymer ?
#
loop_
_entity_poly.entity_id
_entity_poly.type
_entity_poly.pdbx_seq_one_letter_code
_entity_poly.pdbx_strand_id
1 'polypeptide(L)'
;MSVNLSDYFKSYFGENLRDQLLKATSAADEMLAPSSRLLQKRREAMEVNNAMTLQREDFESTLRALRIRKDELIEKEGQMKEYLQKFDNFLKENEVKRCRAVRKAGRERELTNQKQVDLLTLQEETKALVKERDRLEKRVQKNAIYPHYLDKVVQASEQFQEARQVMSRYDTLMLTREDLVRTTQQNQDSTENARAQLARFTEQSNDTLLHYNNTLAQLQSQLDKARAEGMIWMIALPMGILQRLISEGQYPRHGLIKLVLNLPLFSLCPGHQP
;
A
#
# COMPACT_ATOMS: atom_id res chain seq x y z
N MET A 1 -20.98 49.64 104.91
CA MET A 1 -20.87 50.97 104.28
C MET A 1 -20.20 51.91 105.26
N SER A 2 -18.87 51.95 105.26
CA SER A 2 -18.10 52.88 106.09
C SER A 2 -18.05 54.21 105.35
N VAL A 3 -18.86 55.18 105.77
CA VAL A 3 -18.71 56.57 105.29
C VAL A 3 -17.31 57.01 105.72
N ASN A 4 -16.41 57.11 104.75
CA ASN A 4 -15.02 57.43 104.98
C ASN A 4 -14.96 58.91 105.38
N LEU A 5 -14.95 59.16 106.70
CA LEU A 5 -15.01 60.51 107.27
C LEU A 5 -13.95 61.44 106.67
N SER A 6 -12.78 60.89 106.33
CA SER A 6 -11.69 61.57 105.61
C SER A 6 -12.12 62.11 104.25
N ASP A 7 -12.88 61.35 103.46
CA ASP A 7 -13.32 61.78 102.13
C ASP A 7 -14.45 62.82 102.24
N TYR A 8 -15.30 62.72 103.26
CA TYR A 8 -16.28 63.75 103.61
C TYR A 8 -15.60 65.05 104.04
N PHE A 9 -14.57 65.01 104.89
CA PHE A 9 -13.81 66.20 105.27
C PHE A 9 -13.04 66.79 104.10
N LYS A 10 -12.45 65.97 103.22
CA LYS A 10 -11.74 66.45 102.02
C LYS A 10 -12.67 67.06 100.97
N SER A 11 -13.84 66.49 100.73
CA SER A 11 -14.80 67.07 99.79
C SER A 11 -15.50 68.27 100.41
N TYR A 12 -15.96 68.19 101.66
CA TYR A 12 -16.69 69.28 102.32
C TYR A 12 -15.79 70.48 102.59
N PHE A 13 -14.59 70.29 103.16
CA PHE A 13 -13.65 71.40 103.31
C PHE A 13 -13.02 71.80 101.97
N GLY A 14 -12.78 70.88 101.04
CA GLY A 14 -12.21 71.20 99.72
C GLY A 14 -13.16 72.03 98.84
N GLU A 15 -14.45 71.68 98.82
CA GLU A 15 -15.50 72.43 98.13
C GLU A 15 -15.84 73.71 98.89
N ASN A 16 -15.94 73.70 100.22
CA ASN A 16 -16.25 74.90 101.01
C ASN A 16 -15.09 75.90 101.07
N LEU A 17 -13.83 75.45 101.07
CA LEU A 17 -12.65 76.31 100.90
C LEU A 17 -12.57 76.85 99.47
N ARG A 18 -12.91 76.05 98.44
CA ARG A 18 -13.03 76.57 97.07
C ARG A 18 -14.11 77.64 96.97
N ASP A 19 -15.30 77.39 97.53
CA ASP A 19 -16.41 78.35 97.53
C ASP A 19 -16.08 79.62 98.35
N GLN A 20 -15.40 79.48 99.49
CA GLN A 20 -14.91 80.63 100.27
C GLN A 20 -13.79 81.39 99.56
N LEU A 21 -12.88 80.71 98.86
CA LEU A 21 -11.83 81.35 98.06
C LEU A 21 -12.43 82.06 96.84
N LEU A 22 -13.35 81.42 96.12
CA LEU A 22 -14.09 82.04 95.01
C LEU A 22 -14.90 83.25 95.47
N LYS A 23 -15.59 83.19 96.62
CA LYS A 23 -16.29 84.33 97.25
C LYS A 23 -15.34 85.42 97.74
N ALA A 24 -14.18 85.07 98.29
CA ALA A 24 -13.18 86.04 98.73
C ALA A 24 -12.52 86.76 97.55
N THR A 25 -12.28 86.04 96.44
CA THR A 25 -11.75 86.62 95.20
C THR A 25 -12.77 87.50 94.49
N SER A 26 -14.06 87.14 94.48
CA SER A 26 -15.11 87.96 93.86
C SER A 26 -15.42 89.21 94.67
N ALA A 27 -15.40 89.14 96.01
CA ALA A 27 -15.55 90.31 96.88
C ALA A 27 -14.33 91.25 96.84
N ALA A 28 -13.12 90.72 96.69
CA ALA A 28 -11.91 91.52 96.47
C ALA A 28 -11.95 92.27 95.12
N ASP A 29 -12.46 91.63 94.07
CA ASP A 29 -12.67 92.26 92.76
C ASP A 29 -13.70 93.40 92.82
N GLU A 30 -14.68 93.33 93.74
CA GLU A 30 -15.73 94.32 93.95
C GLU A 30 -15.31 95.53 94.83
N MET A 31 -14.15 95.46 95.50
CA MET A 31 -13.57 96.55 96.32
C MET A 31 -12.41 97.31 95.65
N LEU A 32 -11.95 96.86 94.47
CA LEU A 32 -10.90 97.52 93.70
C LEU A 32 -11.40 98.78 92.99
N ALA A 33 -10.58 99.84 92.93
CA ALA A 33 -10.86 101.04 92.14
C ALA A 33 -11.09 100.70 90.65
N PRO A 34 -12.00 101.39 89.93
CA PRO A 34 -12.36 101.06 88.54
C PRO A 34 -11.17 100.91 87.58
N SER A 35 -10.09 101.68 87.81
CA SER A 35 -8.83 101.59 87.06
C SER A 35 -8.07 100.28 87.28
N SER A 36 -8.12 99.70 88.48
CA SER A 36 -7.44 98.44 88.80
C SER A 36 -8.15 97.21 88.22
N ARG A 37 -9.49 97.22 88.17
CA ARG A 37 -10.28 96.14 87.53
C ARG A 37 -10.06 96.09 86.03
N LEU A 38 -10.00 97.26 85.39
CA LEU A 38 -9.67 97.36 83.97
C LEU A 38 -8.30 96.77 83.66
N LEU A 39 -7.30 97.01 84.52
CA LEU A 39 -5.96 96.43 84.36
C LEU A 39 -5.95 94.91 84.56
N GLN A 40 -6.71 94.38 85.52
CA GLN A 40 -6.84 92.94 85.73
C GLN A 40 -7.56 92.25 84.57
N LYS A 41 -8.68 92.80 84.09
CA LYS A 41 -9.38 92.31 82.90
C LYS A 41 -8.51 92.40 81.65
N ARG A 42 -7.66 93.43 81.52
CA ARG A 42 -6.67 93.53 80.45
C ARG A 42 -5.59 92.45 80.55
N ARG A 43 -5.15 92.09 81.76
CA ARG A 43 -4.21 90.99 81.99
C ARG A 43 -4.83 89.64 81.66
N GLU A 44 -6.03 89.35 82.16
CA GLU A 44 -6.78 88.12 81.83
C GLU A 44 -7.03 87.99 80.32
N ALA A 45 -7.43 89.08 79.65
CA ALA A 45 -7.60 89.10 78.20
C ALA A 45 -6.27 88.85 77.46
N MET A 46 -5.15 89.37 77.98
CA MET A 46 -3.81 89.12 77.43
C MET A 46 -3.38 87.66 77.65
N GLU A 47 -3.65 87.07 78.82
CA GLU A 47 -3.37 85.66 79.11
C GLU A 47 -4.19 84.72 78.22
N VAL A 48 -5.49 84.99 78.04
CA VAL A 48 -6.35 84.24 77.12
C VAL A 48 -5.89 84.42 75.67
N ASN A 49 -5.51 85.63 75.26
CA ASN A 49 -4.98 85.87 73.92
C ASN A 49 -3.64 85.14 73.69
N ASN A 50 -2.77 85.10 74.70
CA ASN A 50 -1.52 84.34 74.65
C ASN A 50 -1.78 82.82 74.59
N ALA A 51 -2.75 82.30 75.34
CA ALA A 51 -3.13 80.89 75.25
C ALA A 51 -3.76 80.54 73.89
N MET A 52 -4.58 81.42 73.32
CA MET A 52 -5.19 81.25 71.99
C MET A 52 -4.15 81.32 70.87
N THR A 53 -3.14 82.19 70.99
CA THR A 53 -2.05 82.27 70.01
C THR A 53 -1.17 81.02 70.07
N LEU A 54 -0.82 80.55 71.26
CA LEU A 54 -0.10 79.27 71.42
C LEU A 54 -0.88 78.09 70.80
N GLN A 55 -2.19 77.98 71.08
CA GLN A 55 -3.02 76.95 70.46
C GLN A 55 -3.07 77.07 68.94
N ARG A 56 -3.18 78.29 68.39
CA ARG A 56 -3.13 78.51 66.94
C ARG A 56 -1.81 78.03 66.35
N GLU A 57 -0.69 78.37 66.97
CA GLU A 57 0.64 77.93 66.54
C GLU A 57 0.79 76.40 66.58
N ASP A 58 0.27 75.74 67.62
CA ASP A 58 0.23 74.28 67.74
C ASP A 58 -0.65 73.62 66.67
N PHE A 59 -1.85 74.17 66.42
CA PHE A 59 -2.72 73.73 65.34
C PHE A 59 -2.06 73.92 63.97
N GLU A 60 -1.38 75.03 63.74
CA GLU A 60 -0.65 75.27 62.49
C GLU A 60 0.55 74.33 62.33
N SER A 61 1.27 74.02 63.41
CA SER A 61 2.35 73.04 63.41
C SER A 61 1.84 71.63 63.09
N THR A 62 0.77 71.20 63.74
CA THR A 62 0.15 69.88 63.50
C THR A 62 -0.43 69.77 62.09
N LEU A 63 -1.09 70.81 61.57
CA LEU A 63 -1.57 70.85 60.19
C LEU A 63 -0.42 70.75 59.18
N ARG A 64 0.71 71.43 59.43
CA ARG A 64 1.91 71.31 58.58
C ARG A 64 2.46 69.89 58.60
N ALA A 65 2.59 69.25 59.75
CA ALA A 65 3.05 67.87 59.86
C ALA A 65 2.11 66.88 59.13
N LEU A 66 0.79 67.08 59.25
CA LEU A 66 -0.20 66.26 58.53
C LEU A 66 -0.13 66.45 57.01
N ARG A 67 0.12 67.67 56.52
CA ARG A 67 0.34 67.93 55.09
C ARG A 67 1.57 67.19 54.57
N ILE A 68 2.70 67.30 55.26
CA ILE A 68 3.94 66.57 54.90
C ILE A 68 3.69 65.07 54.85
N ARG A 69 3.06 64.50 55.90
CA ARG A 69 2.74 63.07 55.94
C ARG A 69 1.79 62.63 54.82
N LYS A 70 0.82 63.48 54.46
CA LYS A 70 -0.08 63.22 53.33
C LYS A 70 0.72 63.16 52.03
N ASP A 71 1.61 64.11 51.80
CA ASP A 71 2.42 64.18 50.58
C ASP A 71 3.36 62.96 50.49
N GLU A 72 4.00 62.55 51.59
CA GLU A 72 4.79 61.32 51.65
C GLU A 72 3.98 60.06 51.34
N LEU A 73 2.73 59.98 51.82
CA LEU A 73 1.86 58.83 51.55
C LEU A 73 1.47 58.77 50.07
N ILE A 74 1.19 59.92 49.45
CA ILE A 74 0.91 60.01 48.01
C ILE A 74 2.14 59.57 47.20
N GLU A 75 3.34 59.99 47.60
CA GLU A 75 4.58 59.58 46.94
C GLU A 75 4.81 58.07 47.06
N LYS A 76 4.65 57.50 48.26
CA LYS A 76 4.78 56.05 48.49
C LYS A 76 3.72 55.26 47.70
N GLU A 77 2.50 55.76 47.60
CA GLU A 77 1.45 55.16 46.77
C GLU A 77 1.84 55.19 45.28
N GLY A 78 2.37 56.30 44.80
CA GLY A 78 2.89 56.45 43.43
C GLY A 78 3.99 55.42 43.13
N GLN A 79 5.01 55.34 44.01
CA GLN A 79 6.09 54.36 43.89
C GLN A 79 5.55 52.92 43.88
N MET A 80 4.60 52.59 44.75
CA MET A 80 3.99 51.25 44.79
C MET A 80 3.26 50.93 43.49
N LYS A 81 2.51 51.87 42.93
CA LYS A 81 1.82 51.69 41.63
C LYS A 81 2.82 51.45 40.51
N GLU A 82 3.93 52.18 40.47
CA GLU A 82 4.99 51.95 39.49
C GLU A 82 5.63 50.56 39.64
N TYR A 83 5.91 50.12 40.88
CA TYR A 83 6.43 48.78 41.11
C TYR A 83 5.44 47.71 40.64
N LEU A 84 4.16 47.84 40.96
CA LEU A 84 3.12 46.92 40.50
C LEU A 84 3.05 46.86 38.98
N GLN A 85 3.14 48.01 38.29
CA GLN A 85 3.15 48.04 36.83
C GLN A 85 4.40 47.36 36.25
N LYS A 86 5.58 47.59 36.85
CA LYS A 86 6.84 46.93 36.44
C LYS A 86 6.76 45.41 36.67
N PHE A 87 6.20 44.97 37.79
CA PHE A 87 6.00 43.55 38.09
C PHE A 87 4.99 42.89 37.14
N ASP A 88 3.86 43.54 36.84
CA ASP A 88 2.88 43.01 35.89
C ASP A 88 3.47 42.87 34.48
N ASN A 89 4.22 43.89 34.03
CA ASN A 89 4.95 43.82 32.76
C ASN A 89 5.98 42.68 32.76
N PHE A 90 6.74 42.52 33.84
CA PHE A 90 7.72 41.43 33.99
C PHE A 90 7.04 40.05 33.92
N LEU A 91 5.91 39.86 34.59
CA LEU A 91 5.16 38.61 34.56
C LEU A 91 4.64 38.29 33.15
N LYS A 92 4.07 39.29 32.45
CA LYS A 92 3.62 39.13 31.06
C LYS A 92 4.76 38.75 30.13
N GLU A 93 5.89 39.43 30.21
CA GLU A 93 7.07 39.12 29.40
C GLU A 93 7.63 37.74 29.71
N ASN A 94 7.69 37.36 30.99
CA ASN A 94 8.16 36.04 31.39
C ASN A 94 7.23 34.94 30.85
N GLU A 95 5.93 35.14 30.93
CA GLU A 95 4.94 34.19 30.39
C GLU A 95 5.07 34.04 28.87
N VAL A 96 5.30 35.14 28.15
CA VAL A 96 5.59 35.09 26.70
C VAL A 96 6.88 34.31 26.42
N LYS A 97 7.95 34.54 27.19
CA LYS A 97 9.22 33.79 27.07
C LYS A 97 9.02 32.30 27.35
N ARG A 98 8.27 31.96 28.41
CA ARG A 98 7.91 30.58 28.78
C ARG A 98 7.12 29.90 27.68
N CYS A 99 6.04 30.52 27.20
CA CYS A 99 5.24 30.04 26.09
C CYS A 99 6.08 29.82 24.82
N ARG A 100 6.98 30.76 24.49
CA ARG A 100 7.88 30.62 23.33
C ARG A 100 8.84 29.45 23.49
N ALA A 101 9.44 29.28 24.66
CA ALA A 101 10.34 28.18 24.97
C ALA A 101 9.63 26.83 24.88
N VAL A 102 8.44 26.70 25.48
CA VAL A 102 7.62 25.48 25.43
C VAL A 102 7.23 25.15 23.98
N ARG A 103 6.77 26.12 23.20
CA ARG A 103 6.43 25.90 21.79
C ARG A 103 7.64 25.49 20.94
N LYS A 104 8.81 26.09 21.19
CA LYS A 104 10.05 25.73 20.48
C LYS A 104 10.46 24.30 20.82
N ALA A 105 10.51 23.95 22.11
CA ALA A 105 10.85 22.61 22.56
C ALA A 105 9.86 21.56 22.03
N GLY A 106 8.55 21.87 22.00
CA GLY A 106 7.53 20.99 21.43
C GLY A 106 7.76 20.73 19.94
N ARG A 107 8.00 21.77 19.14
CA ARG A 107 8.30 21.62 17.71
C ARG A 107 9.57 20.81 17.46
N GLU A 108 10.61 21.02 18.26
CA GLU A 108 11.88 20.31 18.12
C GLU A 108 11.76 18.83 18.48
N ARG A 109 11.00 18.49 19.52
CA ARG A 109 10.66 17.09 19.86
C ARG A 109 9.87 16.42 18.73
N GLU A 110 8.84 17.08 18.22
CA GLU A 110 8.02 16.55 17.14
C GLU A 110 8.86 16.29 15.87
N LEU A 111 9.69 17.25 15.47
CA LEU A 111 10.60 17.10 14.34
C LEU A 111 11.61 15.95 14.55
N THR A 112 12.12 15.80 15.78
CA THR A 112 13.05 14.71 16.12
C THR A 112 12.37 13.36 16.04
N ASN A 113 11.13 13.24 16.53
CA ASN A 113 10.35 12.01 16.45
C ASN A 113 10.05 11.63 15.00
N GLN A 114 9.64 12.59 14.17
CA GLN A 114 9.40 12.37 12.74
C GLN A 114 10.67 11.86 12.05
N LYS A 115 11.80 12.56 12.24
CA LYS A 115 13.09 12.14 11.67
C LYS A 115 13.55 10.77 12.16
N GLN A 116 13.26 10.42 13.42
CA GLN A 116 13.61 9.11 13.97
C GLN A 116 12.82 7.99 13.27
N VAL A 117 11.54 8.21 13.00
CA VAL A 117 10.71 7.25 12.24
C VAL A 117 11.25 7.12 10.82
N ASP A 118 11.51 8.23 10.13
CA ASP A 118 12.07 8.22 8.76
C ASP A 118 13.45 7.53 8.70
N LEU A 119 14.27 7.71 9.72
CA LEU A 119 15.57 7.06 9.81
C LEU A 119 15.42 5.55 9.92
N LEU A 120 14.46 5.06 10.72
CA LEU A 120 14.21 3.63 10.86
C LEU A 120 13.68 3.02 9.55
N THR A 121 12.73 3.69 8.87
CA THR A 121 12.19 3.20 7.59
C THR A 121 13.29 3.14 6.52
N LEU A 122 14.09 4.19 6.37
CA LEU A 122 15.22 4.22 5.43
C LEU A 122 16.28 3.16 5.75
N GLN A 123 16.52 2.87 7.03
CA GLN A 123 17.42 1.78 7.42
C GLN A 123 16.89 0.41 7.02
N GLU A 124 15.60 0.16 7.16
CA GLU A 124 14.96 -1.09 6.74
C GLU A 124 14.99 -1.26 5.22
N GLU A 125 14.67 -0.20 4.47
CA GLU A 125 14.76 -0.17 3.01
C GLU A 125 16.19 -0.44 2.53
N THR A 126 17.18 0.20 3.16
CA THR A 126 18.60 -0.02 2.83
C THR A 126 19.00 -1.47 3.07
N LYS A 127 18.59 -2.07 4.18
CA LYS A 127 18.85 -3.49 4.48
C LYS A 127 18.21 -4.41 3.43
N ALA A 128 16.97 -4.13 3.02
CA ALA A 128 16.28 -4.89 1.99
C ALA A 128 16.98 -4.80 0.63
N LEU A 129 17.37 -3.60 0.21
CA LEU A 129 18.10 -3.36 -1.04
C LEU A 129 19.48 -4.02 -1.04
N VAL A 130 20.20 -3.97 0.08
CA VAL A 130 21.49 -4.67 0.23
C VAL A 130 21.31 -6.18 0.07
N LYS A 131 20.26 -6.76 0.67
CA LYS A 131 19.96 -8.20 0.55
C LYS A 131 19.65 -8.59 -0.89
N GLU A 132 18.86 -7.79 -1.61
CA GLU A 132 18.56 -8.06 -3.03
C GLU A 132 19.78 -7.87 -3.92
N ARG A 133 20.61 -6.84 -3.67
CA ARG A 133 21.91 -6.68 -4.34
C ARG A 133 22.77 -7.92 -4.18
N ASP A 134 22.96 -8.41 -2.95
CA ASP A 134 23.80 -9.58 -2.67
C ASP A 134 23.24 -10.85 -3.32
N ARG A 135 21.92 -10.99 -3.37
CA ARG A 135 21.25 -12.08 -4.08
C ARG A 135 21.53 -12.02 -5.58
N LEU A 136 21.39 -10.84 -6.19
CA LEU A 136 21.65 -10.65 -7.62
C LEU A 136 23.14 -10.85 -7.94
N GLU A 137 24.04 -10.34 -7.10
CA GLU A 137 25.48 -10.52 -7.25
C GLU A 137 25.86 -12.00 -7.24
N LYS A 138 25.33 -12.80 -6.31
CA LYS A 138 25.53 -14.26 -6.28
C LYS A 138 25.01 -14.93 -7.56
N ARG A 139 23.89 -14.47 -8.12
CA ARG A 139 23.36 -15.00 -9.39
C ARG A 139 24.29 -14.65 -10.56
N VAL A 140 24.79 -13.42 -10.62
CA VAL A 140 25.75 -12.98 -11.64
C VAL A 140 27.03 -13.80 -11.55
N GLN A 141 27.58 -13.99 -10.34
CA GLN A 141 28.79 -14.79 -10.13
C GLN A 141 28.59 -16.25 -10.57
N LYS A 142 27.47 -16.88 -10.19
CA LYS A 142 27.13 -18.24 -10.65
C LYS A 142 27.02 -18.35 -12.17
N ASN A 143 26.45 -17.31 -12.79
CA ASN A 143 26.23 -17.26 -14.23
C ASN A 143 27.45 -16.75 -15.02
N ALA A 144 28.54 -16.34 -14.37
CA ALA A 144 29.75 -15.83 -15.03
C ALA A 144 30.45 -16.87 -15.91
N ILE A 145 30.15 -18.15 -15.70
CA ILE A 145 30.67 -19.27 -16.52
C ILE A 145 30.18 -19.14 -17.97
N TYR A 146 28.94 -18.72 -18.20
CA TYR A 146 28.34 -18.65 -19.54
C TYR A 146 28.99 -17.62 -20.47
N PRO A 147 29.17 -16.33 -20.08
CA PRO A 147 29.88 -15.38 -20.94
C PRO A 147 31.33 -15.83 -21.18
N HIS A 148 32.03 -16.35 -20.17
CA HIS A 148 33.39 -16.86 -20.35
C HIS A 148 33.46 -18.05 -21.35
N TYR A 149 32.47 -18.94 -21.32
CA TYR A 149 32.34 -19.99 -22.31
C TYR A 149 32.07 -19.44 -23.72
N LEU A 150 31.15 -18.47 -23.85
CA LEU A 150 30.85 -17.85 -25.14
C LEU A 150 32.07 -17.11 -25.71
N ASP A 151 32.85 -16.43 -24.87
CA ASP A 151 34.10 -15.80 -25.29
C ASP A 151 35.10 -16.84 -25.84
N LYS A 152 35.22 -18.01 -25.20
CA LYS A 152 36.05 -19.11 -25.73
C LYS A 152 35.54 -19.63 -27.08
N VAL A 153 34.23 -19.74 -27.26
CA VAL A 153 33.63 -20.17 -28.54
C VAL A 153 33.91 -19.15 -29.64
N VAL A 154 33.81 -17.85 -29.33
CA VAL A 154 34.16 -16.76 -30.24
C VAL A 154 35.65 -16.81 -30.58
N GLN A 155 36.53 -16.99 -29.59
CA GLN A 155 37.98 -17.11 -29.82
C GLN A 155 38.36 -18.33 -30.68
N ALA A 156 37.64 -19.44 -30.52
CA ALA A 156 37.88 -20.66 -31.29
C ALA A 156 37.29 -20.61 -32.71
N SER A 157 36.45 -19.63 -33.02
CA SER A 157 35.76 -19.53 -34.31
C SER A 157 36.14 -18.25 -35.04
N GLU A 158 36.67 -18.38 -36.26
CA GLU A 158 36.97 -17.23 -37.12
C GLU A 158 35.70 -16.54 -37.67
N GLN A 159 34.52 -17.18 -37.54
CA GLN A 159 33.27 -16.73 -38.16
C GLN A 159 32.47 -15.76 -37.31
N PHE A 160 32.74 -15.68 -36.00
CA PHE A 160 31.97 -14.85 -35.07
C PHE A 160 32.90 -13.86 -34.38
N GLN A 161 32.46 -12.61 -34.28
CA GLN A 161 33.22 -11.56 -33.57
C GLN A 161 32.67 -11.29 -32.17
N GLU A 162 31.39 -11.60 -31.93
CA GLU A 162 30.73 -11.35 -30.66
C GLU A 162 29.87 -12.53 -30.22
N ALA A 163 29.76 -12.74 -28.90
CA ALA A 163 28.92 -13.77 -28.30
C ALA A 163 27.45 -13.69 -28.76
N ARG A 164 26.94 -12.49 -29.03
CA ARG A 164 25.57 -12.28 -29.51
C ARG A 164 25.33 -12.91 -30.90
N GLN A 165 26.34 -12.91 -31.78
CA GLN A 165 26.23 -13.50 -33.11
C GLN A 165 26.13 -15.03 -33.02
N VAL A 166 26.89 -15.65 -32.11
CA VAL A 166 26.81 -17.08 -31.81
C VAL A 166 25.41 -17.45 -31.32
N MET A 167 24.85 -16.66 -30.38
CA MET A 167 23.50 -16.87 -29.88
C MET A 167 22.44 -16.75 -30.99
N SER A 168 22.50 -15.69 -31.81
CA SER A 168 21.53 -15.50 -32.90
C SER A 168 21.61 -16.61 -33.96
N ARG A 169 22.81 -17.12 -34.26
CA ARG A 169 22.97 -18.27 -35.15
C ARG A 169 22.39 -19.54 -34.54
N TYR A 170 22.63 -19.77 -33.25
CA TYR A 170 22.04 -20.89 -32.53
C TYR A 170 20.51 -20.83 -32.56
N ASP A 171 19.91 -19.66 -32.30
CA ASP A 171 18.46 -19.47 -32.33
C ASP A 171 17.89 -19.81 -33.72
N THR A 172 18.53 -19.31 -34.78
CA THR A 172 18.14 -19.62 -36.16
C THR A 172 18.25 -21.13 -36.43
N LEU A 173 19.34 -21.76 -35.99
CA LEU A 173 19.56 -23.19 -36.18
C LEU A 173 18.51 -24.02 -35.43
N MET A 174 18.16 -23.63 -34.20
CA MET A 174 17.12 -24.30 -33.43
C MET A 174 15.75 -24.19 -34.10
N LEU A 175 15.37 -23.00 -34.59
CA LEU A 175 14.14 -22.82 -35.35
C LEU A 175 14.12 -23.70 -36.61
N THR A 176 15.20 -23.69 -37.41
CA THR A 176 15.28 -24.54 -38.61
C THR A 176 15.23 -26.02 -38.27
N ARG A 177 15.82 -26.45 -37.15
CA ARG A 177 15.75 -27.83 -36.66
C ARG A 177 14.32 -28.21 -36.31
N GLU A 178 13.60 -27.36 -35.59
CA GLU A 178 12.20 -27.60 -35.23
C GLU A 178 11.32 -27.73 -36.48
N ASP A 179 11.51 -26.86 -37.47
CA ASP A 179 10.80 -26.92 -38.74
C ASP A 179 11.14 -28.19 -39.55
N LEU A 180 12.41 -28.57 -39.61
CA LEU A 180 12.86 -29.82 -40.24
C LEU A 180 12.24 -31.02 -39.56
N VAL A 181 12.29 -31.12 -38.24
CA VAL A 181 11.68 -32.23 -37.49
C VAL A 181 10.18 -32.31 -37.80
N ARG A 182 9.47 -31.19 -37.76
CA ARG A 182 8.03 -31.13 -38.04
C ARG A 182 7.70 -31.60 -39.45
N THR A 183 8.42 -31.10 -40.46
CA THR A 183 8.21 -31.49 -41.87
C THR A 183 8.57 -32.94 -42.12
N THR A 184 9.63 -33.45 -41.48
CA THR A 184 10.01 -34.86 -41.57
C THR A 184 8.92 -35.76 -40.99
N GLN A 185 8.33 -35.37 -39.85
CA GLN A 185 7.20 -36.08 -39.25
C GLN A 185 5.97 -36.08 -40.15
N GLN A 186 5.60 -34.94 -40.71
CA GLN A 186 4.48 -34.85 -41.67
C GLN A 186 4.69 -35.74 -42.90
N ASN A 187 5.92 -35.79 -43.43
CA ASN A 187 6.26 -36.66 -44.56
C ASN A 187 6.20 -38.15 -44.18
N GLN A 188 6.62 -38.50 -42.96
CA GLN A 188 6.49 -39.87 -42.43
C GLN A 188 5.02 -40.27 -42.33
N ASP A 189 4.17 -39.44 -41.71
CA ASP A 189 2.73 -39.69 -41.58
C ASP A 189 2.05 -39.86 -42.95
N SER A 190 2.42 -39.01 -43.93
CA SER A 190 1.92 -39.11 -45.30
C SER A 190 2.34 -40.42 -45.98
N THR A 191 3.60 -40.82 -45.80
CA THR A 191 4.14 -42.07 -46.35
C THR A 191 3.47 -43.30 -45.73
N GLU A 192 3.25 -43.27 -44.41
CA GLU A 192 2.55 -44.34 -43.68
C GLU A 192 1.10 -44.45 -44.13
N ASN A 193 0.40 -43.32 -44.33
CA ASN A 193 -0.95 -43.32 -44.86
C ASN A 193 -1.01 -43.88 -46.29
N ALA A 194 -0.07 -43.49 -47.17
CA ALA A 194 0.02 -44.04 -48.52
C ALA A 194 0.31 -45.56 -48.52
N ARG A 195 1.20 -46.03 -47.64
CA ARG A 195 1.46 -47.46 -47.45
C ARG A 195 0.23 -48.21 -46.95
N ALA A 196 -0.51 -47.64 -45.98
CA ALA A 196 -1.74 -48.22 -45.47
C ALA A 196 -2.82 -48.30 -46.56
N GLN A 197 -2.94 -47.28 -47.41
CA GLN A 197 -3.85 -47.30 -48.56
C GLN A 197 -3.45 -48.39 -49.56
N LEU A 198 -2.18 -48.47 -49.93
CA LEU A 198 -1.68 -49.50 -50.85
C LEU A 198 -1.92 -50.91 -50.31
N ALA A 199 -1.68 -51.14 -49.01
CA ALA A 199 -1.95 -52.42 -48.37
C ALA A 199 -3.44 -52.80 -48.48
N ARG A 200 -4.35 -51.85 -48.19
CA ARG A 200 -5.80 -52.05 -48.34
C ARG A 200 -6.21 -52.37 -49.78
N PHE A 201 -5.68 -51.64 -50.77
CA PHE A 201 -5.97 -51.91 -52.18
C PHE A 201 -5.45 -53.28 -52.62
N THR A 202 -4.30 -53.71 -52.12
CA THR A 202 -3.71 -55.02 -52.42
C THR A 202 -4.55 -56.14 -51.81
N GLU A 203 -4.98 -55.99 -50.56
CA GLU A 203 -5.88 -56.93 -49.87
C GLU A 203 -7.21 -57.07 -50.63
N GLN A 204 -7.87 -55.94 -50.96
CA GLN A 204 -9.10 -55.93 -51.75
C GLN A 204 -8.91 -56.61 -53.12
N SER A 205 -7.80 -56.34 -53.81
CA SER A 205 -7.51 -56.97 -55.11
C SER A 205 -7.31 -58.47 -54.96
N ASN A 206 -6.59 -58.93 -53.93
CA ASN A 206 -6.42 -60.35 -53.63
C ASN A 206 -7.76 -61.02 -53.31
N ASP A 207 -8.63 -60.38 -52.53
CA ASP A 207 -9.98 -60.88 -52.23
C ASP A 207 -10.81 -61.04 -53.52
N THR A 208 -10.78 -60.03 -54.41
CA THR A 208 -11.45 -60.15 -55.71
C THR A 208 -10.85 -61.26 -56.58
N LEU A 209 -9.53 -61.44 -56.58
CA LEU A 209 -8.88 -62.51 -57.32
C LEU A 209 -9.29 -63.88 -56.76
N LEU A 210 -9.33 -64.05 -55.44
CA LEU A 210 -9.83 -65.26 -54.79
C LEU A 210 -11.30 -65.52 -55.17
N HIS A 211 -12.13 -64.48 -55.20
CA HIS A 211 -13.51 -64.59 -55.64
C HIS A 211 -13.62 -65.06 -57.10
N TYR A 212 -12.84 -64.48 -58.02
CA TYR A 212 -12.80 -64.91 -59.42
C TYR A 212 -12.25 -66.33 -59.59
N ASN A 213 -11.24 -66.72 -58.81
CA ASN A 213 -10.66 -68.05 -58.86
C ASN A 213 -11.68 -69.11 -58.37
N ASN A 214 -12.40 -68.81 -57.29
CA ASN A 214 -13.49 -69.66 -56.80
C ASN A 214 -14.62 -69.82 -57.82
N THR A 215 -15.04 -68.73 -58.49
CA THR A 215 -16.06 -68.81 -59.53
C THR A 215 -15.57 -69.58 -60.76
N LEU A 216 -14.31 -69.41 -61.16
CA LEU A 216 -13.69 -70.20 -62.22
C LEU A 216 -13.69 -71.70 -61.89
N ALA A 217 -13.27 -72.08 -60.68
CA ALA A 217 -13.29 -73.47 -60.23
C ALA A 217 -14.72 -74.06 -60.22
N GLN A 218 -15.72 -73.27 -59.81
CA GLN A 218 -17.13 -73.67 -59.85
C GLN A 218 -17.61 -73.92 -61.29
N LEU A 219 -17.29 -73.01 -62.22
CA LEU A 219 -17.63 -73.16 -63.64
C LEU A 219 -16.93 -74.36 -64.29
N GLN A 220 -15.66 -74.60 -63.96
CA GLN A 220 -14.93 -75.80 -64.40
C GLN A 220 -15.61 -77.07 -63.90
N SER A 221 -15.99 -77.13 -62.63
CA SER A 221 -16.73 -78.27 -62.07
C SER A 221 -18.06 -78.51 -62.79
N GLN A 222 -18.81 -77.45 -63.11
CA GLN A 222 -20.05 -77.57 -63.90
C GLN A 222 -19.79 -78.10 -65.32
N LEU A 223 -18.73 -77.61 -65.96
CA LEU A 223 -18.36 -78.03 -67.30
C LEU A 223 -17.91 -79.50 -67.33
N ASP A 224 -17.14 -79.94 -66.33
CA ASP A 224 -16.75 -81.35 -66.19
C ASP A 224 -17.93 -82.26 -65.87
N LYS A 225 -18.90 -81.80 -65.07
CA LYS A 225 -20.18 -82.51 -64.87
C LYS A 225 -20.95 -82.67 -66.17
N ALA A 226 -21.13 -81.58 -66.93
CA ALA A 226 -21.81 -81.62 -68.22
C ALA A 226 -21.09 -82.53 -69.23
N ARG A 227 -19.74 -82.53 -69.23
CA ARG A 227 -18.93 -83.47 -70.02
C ARG A 227 -19.14 -84.91 -69.60
N ALA A 228 -19.14 -85.19 -68.29
CA ALA A 228 -19.39 -86.53 -67.76
C ALA A 228 -20.78 -87.03 -68.12
N GLU A 229 -21.81 -86.18 -67.99
CA GLU A 229 -23.18 -86.47 -68.45
C GLU A 229 -23.22 -86.74 -69.96
N GLY A 230 -22.59 -85.89 -70.78
CA GLY A 230 -22.46 -86.12 -72.22
C GLY A 230 -21.77 -87.44 -72.55
N MET A 231 -20.76 -87.83 -71.77
CA MET A 231 -20.06 -89.11 -71.92
C MET A 231 -20.95 -90.29 -71.52
N ILE A 232 -21.78 -90.16 -70.49
CA ILE A 232 -22.81 -91.13 -70.13
C ILE A 232 -23.82 -91.29 -71.28
N TRP A 233 -24.29 -90.20 -71.90
CA TRP A 233 -25.17 -90.26 -73.07
C TRP A 233 -24.50 -90.91 -74.28
N MET A 234 -23.21 -90.67 -74.49
CA MET A 234 -22.43 -91.25 -75.58
C MET A 234 -22.17 -92.75 -75.40
N ILE A 235 -22.07 -93.22 -74.15
CA ILE A 235 -21.94 -94.65 -73.80
C ILE A 235 -23.31 -95.36 -73.79
N ALA A 236 -24.37 -94.66 -73.40
CA ALA A 236 -25.75 -95.17 -73.39
C ALA A 236 -26.39 -95.24 -74.79
N LEU A 237 -25.82 -94.54 -75.78
CA LEU A 237 -26.12 -94.76 -77.20
C LEU A 237 -25.39 -96.03 -77.67
N PRO A 238 -26.11 -97.12 -78.04
CA PRO A 238 -25.46 -98.26 -78.66
C PRO A 238 -24.82 -97.78 -79.97
N MET A 239 -23.52 -98.04 -80.14
CA MET A 239 -22.79 -97.86 -81.41
C MET A 239 -23.46 -98.53 -82.62
N GLY A 240 -24.49 -99.35 -82.42
CA GLY A 240 -25.35 -99.91 -83.46
C GLY A 240 -26.43 -98.99 -84.04
N ILE A 241 -26.71 -97.80 -83.47
CA ILE A 241 -27.75 -96.87 -84.00
C ILE A 241 -27.15 -95.83 -84.96
N LEU A 242 -25.91 -95.39 -84.76
CA LEU A 242 -25.22 -94.47 -85.68
C LEU A 242 -24.89 -95.11 -87.04
N GLN A 243 -24.84 -96.44 -87.13
CA GLN A 243 -24.62 -97.17 -88.38
C GLN A 243 -25.94 -97.52 -89.11
N ARG A 244 -27.12 -97.32 -88.48
CA ARG A 244 -28.45 -97.47 -89.10
C ARG A 244 -29.10 -96.15 -89.53
N LEU A 245 -28.66 -95.01 -89.02
CA LEU A 245 -29.20 -93.68 -89.38
C LEU A 245 -28.53 -93.02 -90.61
N ILE A 246 -27.57 -93.70 -91.26
CA ILE A 246 -26.93 -93.23 -92.51
C ILE A 246 -27.54 -93.92 -93.76
N SER A 247 -28.30 -95.01 -93.60
CA SER A 247 -28.90 -95.78 -94.72
C SER A 247 -30.39 -95.51 -95.01
N GLU A 248 -31.11 -94.76 -94.16
CA GLU A 248 -32.47 -94.30 -94.43
C GLU A 248 -32.55 -92.79 -94.16
N GLY A 249 -32.72 -92.01 -95.23
CA GLY A 249 -32.80 -90.56 -95.17
C GLY A 249 -34.08 -90.07 -94.48
N GLN A 250 -34.01 -89.84 -93.17
CA GLN A 250 -34.90 -88.94 -92.42
C GLN A 250 -34.13 -88.37 -91.20
N TYR A 251 -33.56 -87.17 -91.35
CA TYR A 251 -33.11 -86.37 -90.22
C TYR A 251 -34.29 -85.56 -89.68
N PRO A 252 -34.78 -85.78 -88.43
CA PRO A 252 -35.63 -84.81 -87.79
C PRO A 252 -34.83 -83.56 -87.44
N ARG A 253 -35.45 -82.42 -87.74
CA ARG A 253 -35.00 -81.08 -87.40
C ARG A 253 -35.02 -80.86 -85.87
N HIS A 254 -34.28 -79.82 -85.47
CA HIS A 254 -34.14 -79.20 -84.14
C HIS A 254 -32.96 -79.78 -83.33
N GLY A 255 -31.89 -79.06 -83.03
CA GLY A 255 -31.53 -77.65 -83.21
C GLY A 255 -30.20 -77.43 -82.47
N LEU A 256 -29.34 -76.57 -83.03
CA LEU A 256 -28.12 -76.04 -82.41
C LEU A 256 -26.87 -76.95 -82.39
N ILE A 257 -26.32 -77.19 -83.59
CA ILE A 257 -24.86 -77.19 -83.77
C ILE A 257 -24.54 -76.05 -84.73
N LYS A 258 -24.21 -74.87 -84.18
CA LYS A 258 -23.41 -73.84 -84.85
C LYS A 258 -23.02 -72.74 -83.87
N LEU A 259 -21.71 -72.68 -83.58
CA LEU A 259 -20.84 -71.53 -83.25
C LEU A 259 -19.61 -72.14 -82.58
N VAL A 260 -18.64 -72.68 -83.33
CA VAL A 260 -17.63 -71.95 -84.10
C VAL A 260 -17.13 -70.72 -83.33
N LEU A 261 -16.01 -70.93 -82.64
CA LEU A 261 -14.83 -70.07 -82.63
C LEU A 261 -15.09 -68.58 -82.85
N ASN A 262 -15.14 -67.83 -81.75
CA ASN A 262 -14.61 -66.47 -81.72
C ASN A 262 -14.57 -65.98 -80.28
N LEU A 263 -13.38 -65.92 -79.68
CA LEU A 263 -13.05 -64.91 -78.68
C LEU A 263 -11.54 -64.60 -78.82
N PRO A 264 -11.17 -63.31 -78.95
CA PRO A 264 -9.87 -62.89 -79.43
C PRO A 264 -8.79 -62.96 -78.35
N LEU A 265 -7.55 -63.16 -78.80
CA LEU A 265 -6.34 -62.77 -78.09
C LEU A 265 -6.48 -61.32 -77.61
N PHE A 266 -6.38 -61.08 -76.30
CA PHE A 266 -6.00 -59.77 -75.79
C PHE A 266 -4.64 -59.87 -75.13
N SER A 267 -3.72 -59.16 -75.78
CA SER A 267 -2.33 -58.92 -75.47
C SER A 267 -2.13 -58.14 -74.18
N LEU A 268 -1.18 -58.62 -73.37
CA LEU A 268 -0.06 -57.87 -72.78
C LEU A 268 -0.27 -56.37 -72.46
N CYS A 269 -0.19 -56.04 -71.17
CA CYS A 269 0.24 -54.74 -70.63
C CYS A 269 1.61 -54.34 -71.21
N PRO A 270 1.99 -53.03 -71.29
CA PRO A 270 2.55 -52.33 -70.11
C PRO A 270 2.44 -50.77 -70.10
N GLY A 271 2.88 -50.16 -68.98
CA GLY A 271 3.48 -48.80 -68.93
C GLY A 271 2.53 -47.67 -68.49
N HIS A 272 2.60 -47.09 -67.28
CA HIS A 272 3.58 -46.11 -66.75
C HIS A 272 3.61 -44.73 -67.47
N GLN A 273 2.95 -43.75 -66.82
CA GLN A 273 3.36 -42.33 -66.60
C GLN A 273 3.42 -41.36 -67.80
N PRO A 274 3.37 -40.02 -67.56
CA PRO A 274 3.55 -39.27 -66.31
C PRO A 274 2.27 -38.84 -65.58
#